data_AF-A0A942FLS1-F1
#
_entry.id   AF-A0A942FLS1-F1
#
_cell.length_a   1.000
_cell.length_b   1.000
_cell.length_c   1.000
_cell.angle_alpha   90.00
_cell.angle_beta   90.00
_cell.angle_gamma   90.00
#
_symmetry.space_group_name_H-M   'P 1'
#
loop_
_entity.id
_entity.type
_entity.pdbx_description
1 polymer ?
#
loop_
_entity_poly.entity_id
_entity_poly.type
_entity_poly.pdbx_seq_one_letter_code
_entity_poly.pdbx_strand_id
1 'polypeptide(L)'
;MGDGITKPQIKKIKTLQSKLGIADEQYRLLLSDYWVESCTKLTEKDAAEFIGKLEAIALDKGVWKKYATSAAPLGKRKYDSLGMRTGMASPRQLRMVEVLWKNVSFTHDKHKQAIALRRFIFRIAGVDDLVFLTSQGASKVINAIQSMKGKHGHGRSAGTYKDRSAGGF
;
A
#
# COMPACT_ATOMS: atom_id res chain seq x y z
N MET A 1 -17.50 -5.40 30.59
CA MET A 1 -17.91 -6.45 29.62
C MET A 1 -17.29 -6.11 28.28
N GLY A 2 -16.47 -7.02 27.73
CA GLY A 2 -15.87 -6.90 26.41
C GLY A 2 -14.38 -6.61 26.43
N ASP A 3 -13.56 -7.65 26.47
CA ASP A 3 -12.15 -7.60 26.00
C ASP A 3 -11.85 -8.82 25.12
N GLY A 4 -12.88 -9.28 24.40
CA GLY A 4 -12.73 -10.34 23.41
C GLY A 4 -11.97 -9.81 22.19
N ILE A 5 -11.15 -10.66 21.59
CA ILE A 5 -10.39 -10.36 20.38
C ILE A 5 -11.21 -9.60 19.31
N THR A 6 -10.57 -8.61 18.68
CA THR A 6 -11.20 -7.81 17.64
C THR A 6 -11.22 -8.53 16.29
N LYS A 7 -12.21 -8.25 15.43
CA LYS A 7 -12.27 -8.79 14.05
C LYS A 7 -11.00 -8.53 13.23
N PRO A 8 -10.35 -7.34 13.30
CA PRO A 8 -9.08 -7.10 12.63
C PRO A 8 -7.96 -8.02 13.11
N GLN A 9 -7.89 -8.30 14.42
CA GLN A 9 -6.89 -9.22 14.99
C GLN A 9 -7.11 -10.65 14.50
N ILE A 10 -8.36 -11.16 14.53
CA ILE A 10 -8.68 -12.49 13.99
C ILE A 10 -8.23 -12.61 12.53
N LYS A 11 -8.59 -11.62 11.70
CA LYS A 11 -8.21 -11.61 10.28
C LYS A 11 -6.70 -11.63 10.10
N LYS A 12 -5.96 -10.88 10.93
CA LYS A 12 -4.51 -10.83 10.88
C LYS A 12 -3.87 -12.16 11.27
N ILE A 13 -4.34 -12.79 12.34
CA ILE A 13 -3.88 -14.12 12.76
C ILE A 13 -4.09 -15.15 11.66
N LYS A 14 -5.29 -15.23 11.08
CA LYS A 14 -5.59 -16.19 9.99
C LYS A 14 -4.76 -15.94 8.74
N THR A 15 -4.49 -14.68 8.40
CA THR A 15 -3.60 -14.34 7.29
C THR A 15 -2.17 -14.80 7.56
N LEU A 16 -1.66 -14.59 8.78
CA LEU A 16 -0.32 -15.03 9.18
C LEU A 16 -0.22 -16.55 9.22
N GLN A 17 -1.21 -17.25 9.78
CA GLN A 17 -1.30 -18.72 9.77
C GLN A 17 -1.17 -19.27 8.34
N SER A 18 -1.99 -18.74 7.42
CA SER A 18 -1.98 -19.16 6.01
C SER A 18 -0.64 -18.87 5.32
N LYS A 19 -0.06 -17.69 5.52
CA LYS A 19 1.22 -17.34 4.89
C LYS A 19 2.42 -18.10 5.42
N LEU A 20 2.38 -18.47 6.70
CA LEU A 20 3.43 -19.27 7.33
C LEU A 20 3.33 -20.75 6.97
N GLY A 21 2.22 -21.19 6.37
CA GLY A 21 1.96 -22.59 6.07
C GLY A 21 1.93 -23.47 7.33
N ILE A 22 1.48 -22.92 8.46
CA ILE A 22 1.45 -23.66 9.73
C ILE A 22 0.30 -24.66 9.68
N ALA A 23 0.61 -25.95 9.81
CA ALA A 23 -0.37 -27.01 9.96
C ALA A 23 -1.22 -26.80 11.21
N ASP A 24 -2.50 -27.21 11.16
CA ASP A 24 -3.46 -26.96 12.23
C ASP A 24 -3.00 -27.49 13.60
N GLU A 25 -2.27 -28.62 13.64
CA GLU A 25 -1.68 -29.17 14.86
C GLU A 25 -0.65 -28.22 15.48
N GLN A 26 0.31 -27.78 14.68
CA GLN A 26 1.34 -26.83 15.12
C GLN A 26 0.71 -25.48 15.51
N TYR A 27 -0.37 -25.07 14.83
CA TYR A 27 -1.10 -23.86 15.18
C TYR A 27 -1.81 -23.98 16.53
N ARG A 28 -2.39 -25.14 16.85
CA ARG A 28 -3.00 -25.42 18.16
C ARG A 28 -1.96 -25.46 19.28
N LEU A 29 -0.77 -26.00 19.04
CA LEU A 29 0.34 -25.95 19.99
C LEU A 29 0.76 -24.51 20.32
N LEU A 30 0.79 -23.63 19.32
CA LEU A 30 1.11 -22.22 19.56
C LEU A 30 -0.01 -21.48 20.34
N LEU A 31 -1.25 -21.97 20.28
CA LEU A 31 -2.37 -21.44 21.04
C LEU A 31 -2.47 -22.01 22.46
N SER A 32 -1.92 -23.20 22.73
CA SER A 32 -1.94 -23.80 24.07
C SER A 32 -1.13 -22.99 25.09
N ASP A 33 -0.13 -22.22 24.65
CA ASP A 33 0.59 -21.26 25.50
C ASP A 33 -0.33 -20.21 26.13
N TYR A 34 -1.48 -19.94 25.50
CA TYR A 34 -2.50 -19.00 25.95
C TYR A 34 -3.71 -19.71 26.56
N TRP A 35 -3.60 -21.02 26.83
CA TRP A 35 -4.68 -21.86 27.38
C TRP A 35 -5.98 -21.81 26.58
N VAL A 36 -5.89 -21.59 25.26
CA VAL A 36 -7.05 -21.55 24.36
C VAL A 36 -6.89 -22.50 23.18
N GLU A 37 -8.03 -23.01 22.70
CA GLU A 37 -8.07 -23.90 21.53
C GLU A 37 -8.29 -23.14 20.21
N SER A 38 -8.74 -21.88 20.31
CA SER A 38 -9.09 -21.04 19.18
C SER A 38 -8.67 -19.60 19.42
N CYS A 39 -8.17 -18.95 18.38
CA CYS A 39 -7.85 -17.53 18.41
C CYS A 39 -9.06 -16.64 18.72
N THR A 40 -10.30 -17.13 18.55
CA THR A 40 -11.52 -16.40 18.91
C THR A 40 -11.74 -16.27 20.41
N LYS A 41 -11.07 -17.10 21.22
CA LYS A 41 -11.14 -17.08 22.68
C LYS A 41 -10.02 -16.20 23.30
N LEU A 42 -9.12 -15.64 22.50
CA LEU A 42 -8.06 -14.77 22.98
C LEU A 42 -8.62 -13.43 23.48
N THR A 43 -7.97 -12.85 24.48
CA THR A 43 -8.20 -11.43 24.83
C THR A 43 -7.55 -10.53 23.80
N GLU A 44 -7.93 -9.24 23.76
CA GLU A 44 -7.29 -8.28 22.87
C GLU A 44 -5.76 -8.20 23.08
N LYS A 45 -5.32 -8.28 24.34
CA LYS A 45 -3.89 -8.24 24.72
C LYS A 45 -3.16 -9.49 24.25
N ASP A 46 -3.70 -10.67 24.55
CA ASP A 46 -3.09 -11.95 24.16
C ASP A 46 -3.05 -12.09 22.64
N ALA A 47 -4.11 -11.65 21.95
CA ALA A 47 -4.15 -11.62 20.50
C ALA A 47 -3.08 -10.69 19.91
N ALA A 48 -2.84 -9.52 20.52
CA ALA A 48 -1.78 -8.62 20.09
C ALA A 48 -0.38 -9.24 20.27
N GLU A 49 -0.14 -9.91 21.40
CA GLU A 49 1.12 -10.62 21.66
C GLU A 49 1.32 -11.78 20.69
N PHE A 50 0.28 -12.59 20.47
CA PHE A 50 0.29 -13.72 19.56
C PHE A 50 0.54 -13.29 18.10
N ILE A 51 -0.10 -12.21 17.66
CA ILE A 51 0.18 -11.59 16.36
C ILE A 51 1.65 -11.17 16.28
N GLY A 52 2.21 -10.60 17.35
CA GLY A 52 3.62 -10.21 17.42
C GLY A 52 4.56 -11.40 17.20
N LYS A 53 4.31 -12.53 17.88
CA LYS A 53 5.07 -13.78 17.72
C LYS A 53 4.98 -14.30 16.28
N LEU A 54 3.77 -14.40 15.71
CA LEU A 54 3.57 -14.84 14.33
C LEU A 54 4.23 -13.91 13.31
N GLU A 55 4.18 -12.60 13.52
CA GLU A 55 4.87 -11.64 12.66
C GLU A 55 6.40 -11.80 12.72
N ALA A 56 6.97 -12.06 13.91
CA ALA A 56 8.41 -12.30 14.06
C ALA A 56 8.85 -13.53 13.27
N ILE A 57 8.14 -14.65 13.42
CA ILE A 57 8.41 -15.89 12.67
C ILE A 57 8.24 -15.65 11.16
N ALA A 58 7.22 -14.88 10.75
CA ALA A 58 6.95 -14.63 9.35
C ALA A 58 7.96 -13.66 8.69
N LEU A 59 8.52 -12.74 9.48
CA LEU A 59 9.63 -11.88 9.07
C LEU A 59 10.92 -12.68 8.91
N ASP A 60 11.23 -13.55 9.87
CA ASP A 60 12.40 -14.43 9.84
C ASP A 60 12.38 -15.37 8.63
N LYS A 61 11.22 -15.97 8.34
CA LYS A 61 11.00 -16.79 7.14
C LYS A 61 10.91 -16.00 5.83
N GLY A 62 10.94 -14.66 5.88
CA GLY A 62 10.82 -13.79 4.70
C GLY A 62 9.47 -13.80 3.98
N VAL A 63 8.44 -14.47 4.53
CA VAL A 63 7.09 -14.58 3.95
C VAL A 63 6.18 -13.40 4.32
N TRP A 64 6.62 -12.56 5.27
CA TRP A 64 5.95 -11.33 5.67
C TRP A 64 6.85 -10.13 5.47
N LYS A 65 6.26 -9.02 5.01
CA LYS A 65 6.91 -7.72 4.99
C LYS A 65 6.13 -6.80 5.91
N LYS A 66 6.78 -6.33 6.98
CA LYS A 66 6.17 -5.33 7.86
C LYS A 66 6.22 -4.00 7.13
N TYR A 67 5.12 -3.63 6.47
CA TYR A 67 4.92 -2.24 6.09
C TYR A 67 4.82 -1.46 7.39
N ALA A 68 5.73 -0.51 7.61
CA ALA A 68 5.73 0.31 8.81
C ALA A 68 4.34 0.93 9.00
N THR A 69 3.55 0.37 9.91
CA THR A 69 2.28 0.94 10.34
C THR A 69 2.57 2.32 10.89
N SER A 70 1.61 3.24 10.77
CA SER A 70 1.75 4.61 11.28
C SER A 70 1.97 4.72 12.79
N ALA A 71 1.99 3.60 13.51
CA ALA A 71 2.16 3.52 14.96
C ALA A 71 3.56 3.04 15.40
N ALA A 72 4.45 2.64 14.48
CA ALA A 72 5.84 2.37 14.85
C ALA A 72 6.61 3.70 14.95
N PRO A 73 7.36 3.98 16.04
CA PRO A 73 8.24 5.13 16.12
C PRO A 73 9.50 4.86 15.27
N LEU A 74 9.32 4.78 13.95
CA LEU A 74 10.40 4.79 12.98
C LEU A 74 10.43 6.19 12.39
N GLY A 75 11.52 6.92 12.67
CA GLY A 75 11.95 8.22 12.14
C GLY A 75 10.92 9.05 11.34
N LYS A 76 10.74 10.32 11.75
CA LYS A 76 9.85 11.30 11.10
C LYS A 76 9.80 11.09 9.57
N ARG A 77 8.66 10.64 9.05
CA ARG A 77 8.53 10.39 7.60
C ARG A 77 8.52 11.74 6.89
N LYS A 78 8.95 11.75 5.63
CA LYS A 78 8.95 12.98 4.82
C LYS A 78 7.55 13.61 4.82
N TYR A 79 7.48 14.92 5.09
CA TYR A 79 6.27 15.73 5.28
C TYR A 79 5.51 15.53 6.60
N ASP A 80 5.90 14.64 7.51
CA ASP A 80 5.20 14.49 8.80
C ASP A 80 5.30 15.76 9.65
N SER A 81 6.38 16.55 9.50
CA SER A 81 6.53 17.86 10.16
C SER A 81 5.50 18.90 9.74
N LEU A 82 4.84 18.72 8.59
CA LEU A 82 3.78 19.62 8.13
C LEU A 82 2.46 19.37 8.85
N GLY A 83 2.28 18.20 9.49
CA GLY A 83 1.04 17.84 10.16
C GLY A 83 -0.20 17.82 9.25
N MET A 84 -1.38 17.80 9.85
CA MET A 84 -2.66 17.91 9.15
C MET A 84 -3.11 19.38 9.14
N ARG A 85 -2.66 20.15 8.13
CA ARG A 85 -3.10 21.54 7.94
C ARG A 85 -4.49 21.56 7.32
N THR A 86 -5.41 22.33 7.88
CA THR A 86 -6.80 22.46 7.40
C THR A 86 -6.83 22.84 5.92
N GLY A 87 -7.59 22.10 5.11
CA GLY A 87 -7.71 22.33 3.66
C GLY A 87 -6.52 21.88 2.80
N MET A 88 -5.39 21.53 3.43
CA MET A 88 -4.16 21.14 2.72
C MET A 88 -4.08 19.64 2.49
N ALA A 89 -3.21 19.24 1.56
CA ALA A 89 -2.90 17.84 1.35
C ALA A 89 -2.23 17.25 2.59
N SER A 90 -2.70 16.08 2.99
CA SER A 90 -2.09 15.32 4.09
C SER A 90 -0.66 14.88 3.72
N PRO A 91 0.24 14.70 4.71
CA PRO A 91 1.58 14.16 4.47
C PRO A 91 1.57 12.83 3.70
N ARG A 92 0.51 12.02 3.88
CA ARG A 92 0.30 10.78 3.13
C ARG A 92 0.02 11.03 1.65
N GLN A 93 -0.85 11.98 1.32
CA GLN A 93 -1.14 12.35 -0.08
C GLN A 93 0.10 12.90 -0.77
N LEU A 94 0.89 13.74 -0.09
CA LEU A 94 2.14 14.28 -0.64
C LEU A 94 3.13 13.16 -1.00
N ARG A 95 3.37 12.22 -0.07
CA ARG A 95 4.21 11.04 -0.35
C ARG A 95 3.66 10.17 -1.48
N MET A 96 2.34 10.02 -1.55
CA MET A 96 1.69 9.25 -2.62
C MET A 96 1.96 9.87 -3.99
N VAL A 97 1.85 11.20 -4.12
CA VAL A 97 2.19 11.90 -5.37
C VAL A 97 3.64 11.66 -5.76
N GLU A 98 4.59 11.77 -4.84
CA GLU A 98 6.01 11.51 -5.14
C GLU A 98 6.27 10.09 -5.63
N VAL A 99 5.68 9.09 -4.97
CA VAL A 99 5.83 7.68 -5.36
C VAL A 99 5.22 7.42 -6.74
N LEU A 100 4.01 7.94 -6.98
CA LEU A 100 3.35 7.80 -8.27
C LEU A 100 4.15 8.49 -9.39
N TRP A 101 4.67 9.69 -9.12
CA TRP A 101 5.50 10.42 -10.08
C TRP A 101 6.78 9.67 -10.42
N LYS A 102 7.48 9.14 -9.41
CA LYS A 102 8.69 8.33 -9.61
C LYS A 102 8.43 7.13 -10.53
N ASN A 103 7.25 6.52 -10.44
CA ASN A 103 6.89 5.36 -11.26
C ASN A 103 6.56 5.71 -12.72
N VAL A 104 6.17 6.96 -13.02
CA VAL A 104 5.84 7.40 -14.39
C VAL A 104 6.94 8.25 -15.02
N SER A 105 7.94 8.68 -14.26
CA SER A 105 9.02 9.50 -14.79
C SER A 105 10.03 8.66 -15.57
N PHE A 106 10.28 9.03 -16.82
CA PHE A 106 11.26 8.38 -17.70
C PHE A 106 12.73 8.71 -17.36
N THR A 107 12.96 9.78 -16.62
CA THR A 107 14.30 10.29 -16.30
C THR A 107 14.72 9.81 -14.92
N HIS A 108 15.92 9.25 -14.75
CA HIS A 108 16.42 8.78 -13.44
C HIS A 108 17.09 9.88 -12.59
N ASP A 109 17.34 11.05 -13.19
CA ASP A 109 17.88 12.25 -12.53
C ASP A 109 16.84 12.89 -11.62
N LYS A 110 17.12 12.91 -10.30
CA LYS A 110 16.23 13.45 -9.26
C LYS A 110 15.89 14.93 -9.45
N HIS A 111 16.84 15.75 -9.91
CA HIS A 111 16.63 17.18 -10.09
C HIS A 111 15.67 17.44 -11.25
N LYS A 112 15.88 16.74 -12.37
CA LYS A 112 14.98 16.80 -13.53
C LYS A 112 13.59 16.25 -13.20
N GLN A 113 13.50 15.17 -12.41
CA GLN A 113 12.23 14.63 -11.92
C GLN A 113 11.46 15.68 -11.09
N ALA A 114 12.14 16.39 -10.18
CA ALA A 114 11.54 17.40 -9.32
C ALA A 114 11.02 18.60 -10.12
N ILE A 115 11.81 19.11 -11.08
CA ILE A 115 11.37 20.22 -11.96
C ILE A 115 10.14 19.81 -12.77
N ALA A 116 10.15 18.60 -13.35
CA ALA A 116 9.03 18.11 -14.14
C ALA A 116 7.78 17.92 -13.28
N LEU A 117 7.93 17.44 -12.04
CA LEU A 117 6.82 17.31 -11.08
C LEU A 117 6.21 18.68 -10.74
N ARG A 118 7.04 19.69 -10.44
CA ARG A 118 6.56 21.05 -10.16
C ARG A 118 5.76 21.62 -11.32
N ARG A 119 6.28 21.49 -12.55
CA ARG A 119 5.57 21.92 -13.77
C ARG A 119 4.23 21.19 -13.95
N PHE A 120 4.20 19.89 -13.66
CA PHE A 120 2.98 19.09 -13.74
C PHE A 120 1.95 19.52 -12.70
N ILE A 121 2.37 19.73 -11.45
CA ILE A 121 1.51 20.20 -10.37
C ILE A 121 0.97 21.59 -10.69
N PHE A 122 1.81 22.50 -11.16
CA PHE A 122 1.41 23.84 -11.55
C PHE A 122 0.32 23.80 -12.62
N ARG A 123 0.46 22.93 -13.63
CA ARG A 123 -0.56 22.74 -14.68
C ARG A 123 -1.92 22.24 -14.16
N ILE A 124 -1.93 21.37 -13.15
CA ILE A 124 -3.17 20.70 -12.68
C ILE A 124 -3.83 21.46 -11.53
N ALA A 125 -3.03 22.01 -10.62
CA ALA A 125 -3.48 22.60 -9.36
C ALA A 125 -3.10 24.08 -9.20
N GLY A 126 -2.31 24.65 -10.11
CA GLY A 126 -1.93 26.07 -10.08
C GLY A 126 -0.93 26.44 -8.98
N VAL A 127 -0.24 25.46 -8.38
CA VAL A 127 0.73 25.69 -7.29
C VAL A 127 2.13 25.22 -7.68
N ASP A 128 3.14 25.93 -7.21
CA ASP A 128 4.55 25.69 -7.58
C ASP A 128 5.21 24.51 -6.85
N ASP A 129 4.73 24.15 -5.66
CA ASP A 129 5.33 23.09 -4.86
C ASP A 129 4.28 22.18 -4.20
N LEU A 130 4.66 20.91 -4.00
CA LEU A 130 3.88 19.90 -3.29
C LEU A 130 3.40 20.39 -1.92
N VAL A 131 4.22 21.17 -1.21
CA VAL A 131 3.85 21.64 0.14
C VAL A 131 2.67 22.63 0.15
N PHE A 132 2.33 23.23 -1.00
CA PHE A 132 1.20 24.15 -1.15
C PHE A 132 -0.04 23.47 -1.71
N LEU A 133 0.01 22.17 -1.96
CA LEU A 133 -1.09 21.42 -2.53
C LEU A 133 -2.25 21.33 -1.52
N THR A 134 -3.46 21.65 -1.98
CA THR A 134 -4.69 21.40 -1.21
C THR A 134 -5.07 19.92 -1.25
N SER A 135 -5.91 19.44 -0.34
CA SER A 135 -6.36 18.04 -0.36
C SER A 135 -7.08 17.70 -1.69
N GLN A 136 -7.89 18.63 -2.19
CA GLN A 136 -8.56 18.49 -3.50
C GLN A 136 -7.56 18.52 -4.66
N GLY A 137 -6.57 19.41 -4.61
CA GLY A 137 -5.48 19.47 -5.60
C GLY A 137 -4.68 18.17 -5.63
N ALA A 138 -4.38 17.59 -4.46
CA ALA A 138 -3.76 16.27 -4.32
C ALA A 138 -4.53 15.19 -5.06
N SER A 139 -5.84 15.10 -4.82
CA SER A 139 -6.68 14.11 -5.48
C SER A 139 -6.69 14.27 -7.01
N LYS A 140 -6.77 15.51 -7.51
CA LYS A 140 -6.69 15.79 -8.96
C LYS A 140 -5.35 15.35 -9.56
N VAL A 141 -4.23 15.69 -8.91
CA VAL A 141 -2.88 15.31 -9.36
C VAL A 141 -2.71 13.79 -9.33
N ILE A 142 -3.12 13.12 -8.26
CA ILE A 142 -3.07 11.65 -8.14
C ILE A 142 -3.83 10.98 -9.29
N ASN A 143 -5.07 11.41 -9.55
CA ASN A 143 -5.92 10.86 -10.61
C ASN A 143 -5.32 11.12 -12.01
N ALA A 144 -4.72 12.28 -12.22
CA ALA A 144 -4.04 12.62 -13.46
C ALA A 144 -2.83 11.70 -13.71
N ILE A 145 -1.98 11.47 -12.70
CA ILE A 145 -0.83 10.55 -12.80
C ILE A 145 -1.29 9.11 -13.06
N GLN A 146 -2.35 8.66 -12.38
CA GLN A 146 -2.89 7.31 -12.61
C GLN A 146 -3.47 7.14 -14.02
N SER A 147 -4.12 8.17 -14.56
CA SER A 147 -4.60 8.19 -15.95
C SER A 147 -3.46 8.10 -16.97
N MET A 148 -2.27 8.64 -16.67
CA MET A 148 -1.08 8.47 -17.50
C MET A 148 -0.59 7.02 -17.50
N LYS A 149 -0.62 6.35 -16.35
CA LYS A 149 -0.21 4.95 -16.21
C LYS A 149 -1.08 3.99 -17.04
N GLY A 150 -2.39 4.27 -17.16
CA GLY A 150 -3.33 3.45 -17.96
C GLY A 150 -3.12 3.53 -19.48
N LYS A 151 -2.46 4.57 -20.00
CA LYS A 151 -2.21 4.75 -21.44
C LYS A 151 -0.96 4.06 -21.97
N HIS A 152 -0.19 3.38 -21.11
CA HIS A 152 1.05 2.71 -21.48
C HIS A 152 1.01 1.18 -21.28
N GLY A 153 -0.18 0.59 -21.08
CA GLY A 153 -0.39 -0.85 -20.90
C GLY A 153 -0.96 -1.61 -22.11
N HIS A 154 -1.38 -0.94 -23.17
CA HIS A 154 -1.91 -1.58 -24.39
C HIS A 154 -1.43 -0.83 -25.63
N GLY A 155 -0.45 -1.40 -26.33
CA GLY A 155 0.07 -0.81 -27.57
C GLY A 155 1.34 -1.48 -28.07
N ARG A 156 1.36 -2.82 -28.13
CA ARG A 156 2.23 -3.61 -29.00
C ARG A 156 1.77 -5.09 -28.97
N SER A 157 0.76 -5.38 -29.79
CA SER A 157 0.54 -6.72 -30.34
C SER A 157 0.38 -6.54 -31.85
N ALA A 158 1.37 -7.01 -32.58
CA ALA A 158 1.36 -7.10 -34.04
C ALA A 158 0.47 -8.27 -34.50
N GLY A 159 -0.08 -8.13 -35.71
CA GLY A 159 -0.73 -9.20 -36.49
C GLY A 159 -2.16 -9.50 -36.04
N THR A 160 -3.14 -9.59 -36.93
CA THR A 160 -3.11 -10.36 -38.18
C THR A 160 -4.00 -9.76 -39.26
N TYR A 161 -3.43 -9.59 -40.44
CA TYR A 161 -4.12 -9.59 -41.72
C TYR A 161 -4.91 -10.89 -41.86
N LYS A 162 -6.19 -10.83 -42.23
CA LYS A 162 -6.92 -11.99 -42.74
C LYS A 162 -7.49 -11.62 -44.10
N ASP A 163 -6.66 -11.88 -45.10
CA ASP A 163 -7.11 -12.17 -46.45
C ASP A 163 -8.03 -13.39 -46.41
N ARG A 164 -9.19 -13.28 -47.06
CA ARG A 164 -9.90 -14.44 -47.60
C ARG A 164 -10.80 -13.99 -48.75
N SER A 165 -10.26 -14.08 -49.97
CA SER A 165 -11.05 -14.25 -51.18
C SER A 165 -11.75 -15.61 -51.23
N ALA A 166 -12.81 -15.68 -52.06
CA ALA A 166 -13.59 -16.82 -52.56
C ALA A 166 -14.63 -17.42 -51.57
N GLY A 167 -15.88 -17.70 -51.93
CA GLY A 167 -16.64 -17.60 -53.19
C GLY A 167 -17.99 -18.32 -53.05
N GLY A 168 -18.96 -18.02 -53.93
CA GLY A 168 -20.10 -18.87 -54.32
C GLY A 168 -21.25 -19.03 -53.32
N PHE A 169 -22.41 -18.43 -53.61
CA PHE A 169 -23.57 -19.08 -54.24
C PHE A 169 -24.50 -18.01 -54.82
#